data_AF-A0A3G7X1D1-F1
#
_entry.id   AF-A0A3G7X1D1-F1
#
_cell.length_a   1.000
_cell.length_b   1.000
_cell.length_c   1.000
_cell.angle_alpha   90.00
_cell.angle_beta   90.00
_cell.angle_gamma   90.00
#
_symmetry.space_group_name_H-M   'P 1'
#
loop_
_entity.id
_entity.type
_entity.pdbx_description
1 polymer ?
#
loop_
_entity_poly.entity_id
_entity_poly.type
_entity_poly.pdbx_seq_one_letter_code
_entity_poly.pdbx_strand_id
1 'polypeptide(L)' 'MTIQAETLVQLTEALKKRGLNLVSDVHFTRAPYRHNHRWICTVE' A
#
# COMPACT_ATOMS: atom_id res chain seq x y z
N MET A 1 15.43 9.51 10.38
CA MET A 1 15.52 9.38 8.92
C MET A 1 14.16 9.75 8.34
N THR A 2 14.10 10.66 7.37
CA THR A 2 12.83 11.13 6.79
C THR A 2 12.77 10.72 5.33
N ILE A 3 11.69 10.06 4.91
CA ILE A 3 11.42 9.71 3.52
C ILE A 3 10.18 10.48 3.10
N GLN A 4 10.30 11.31 2.07
CA GLN A 4 9.16 11.99 1.47
C GLN A 4 8.68 11.17 0.27
N ALA A 5 7.40 10.86 0.25
CA ALA A 5 6.73 10.14 -0.82
C ALA A 5 5.29 10.66 -0.93
N GLU A 6 4.80 10.83 -2.14
CA GLU A 6 3.43 11.29 -2.39
C GLU A 6 2.46 10.12 -2.50
N THR A 7 2.97 8.91 -2.79
CA THR A 7 2.18 7.69 -2.90
C THR A 7 2.82 6.55 -2.11
N LEU A 8 2.00 5.57 -1.70
CA LEU A 8 2.50 4.36 -1.04
C LEU A 8 3.51 3.64 -1.94
N VAL A 9 3.28 3.57 -3.25
CA VAL A 9 4.19 2.96 -4.23
C VAL A 9 5.58 3.60 -4.20
N GLN A 10 5.65 4.94 -4.22
CA GLN A 10 6.92 5.67 -4.14
C GLN A 10 7.65 5.39 -2.83
N LEU A 11 6.91 5.27 -1.72
CA LEU A 11 7.47 4.91 -0.43
C LEU A 11 8.05 3.49 -0.47
N THR A 12 7.31 2.50 -0.99
CA THR A 12 7.78 1.11 -1.09
C THR A 12 9.04 0.99 -1.93
N GLU A 13 9.11 1.69 -3.07
CA GLU A 13 10.30 1.72 -3.93
C GLU A 13 11.50 2.35 -3.21
N ALA A 14 11.30 3.46 -2.52
CA ALA A 14 12.36 4.14 -1.76
C ALA A 14 12.90 3.26 -0.62
N LEU A 15 12.03 2.53 0.06
CA LEU A 15 12.40 1.58 1.11
C LEU A 15 13.16 0.37 0.53
N LYS A 16 12.70 -0.19 -0.59
CA LYS A 16 13.36 -1.32 -1.27
C LYS A 16 14.78 -0.97 -1.73
N LYS A 17 15.00 0.24 -2.28
CA LYS A 17 16.34 0.73 -2.65
C LYS A 17 17.30 0.82 -1.47
N ARG A 18 16.78 0.91 -0.24
CA ARG A 18 17.57 0.94 0.99
C ARG A 18 17.80 -0.46 1.59
N GLY A 19 17.41 -1.52 0.89
CA GLY A 19 17.61 -2.91 1.32
C GLY A 19 16.61 -3.38 2.36
N LEU A 20 15.51 -2.64 2.56
CA LEU A 20 14.41 -3.11 3.41
C LEU A 20 13.58 -4.15 2.66
N ASN A 21 13.22 -5.21 3.36
CA ASN A 21 12.37 -6.27 2.83
C ASN A 21 10.90 -5.88 2.99
N LEU A 22 10.12 -6.06 1.91
CA LEU A 22 8.67 -5.96 1.97
C LEU A 22 8.14 -7.14 2.78
N VAL A 23 7.43 -6.84 3.88
CA VAL A 23 6.83 -7.88 4.74
C VAL A 23 5.46 -8.33 4.21
N SER A 24 4.71 -7.40 3.62
CA SER A 24 3.40 -7.65 3.02
C SER A 24 3.01 -6.51 2.09
N ASP A 25 2.32 -6.82 0.99
CA ASP A 25 1.72 -5.81 0.13
C ASP A 25 0.28 -5.53 0.55
N VAL A 26 -0.15 -4.27 0.50
CA VAL A 26 -1.46 -3.85 1.01
C VAL A 26 -2.25 -3.18 -0.10
N HIS A 27 -3.32 -3.83 -0.52
CA HIS A 27 -4.19 -3.37 -1.58
C HIS A 27 -5.52 -2.88 -1.03
N PHE A 28 -5.82 -1.60 -1.25
CA PHE A 28 -7.13 -1.02 -0.95
C PHE A 28 -8.00 -1.03 -2.21
N THR A 29 -8.99 -1.91 -2.24
CA THR A 29 -9.96 -1.97 -3.34
C THR A 29 -11.31 -1.45 -2.85
N ARG A 30 -11.99 -0.66 -3.69
CA ARG A 30 -13.36 -0.25 -3.38
C ARG A 30 -14.24 -1.49 -3.55
N ALA A 31 -14.97 -1.84 -2.49
CA ALA A 31 -15.90 -2.96 -2.55
C ALA A 31 -16.95 -2.71 -3.64
N PRO A 32 -17.44 -3.78 -4.30
CA PRO A 32 -18.53 -3.66 -5.27
C PRO A 32 -19.70 -2.86 -4.68
N TYR A 33 -20.40 -2.08 -5.52
CA TYR A 33 -21.45 -1.14 -5.10
C TYR A 33 -22.44 -1.74 -4.07
N ARG A 34 -22.83 -3.00 -4.28
CA ARG A 34 -23.71 -3.80 -3.40
C ARG A 34 -23.21 -4.01 -1.96
N HIS A 35 -21.97 -3.64 -1.66
CA HIS A 35 -21.37 -3.73 -0.32
C HIS A 35 -21.19 -2.35 0.32
N ASN A 36 -22.16 -1.45 0.11
CA ASN A 36 -22.27 -0.17 0.82
C ASN A 36 -21.05 0.75 0.65
N HIS A 37 -20.38 0.69 -0.51
CA HIS A 37 -19.16 1.44 -0.80
C HIS A 37 -18.03 1.30 0.22
N ARG A 38 -17.97 0.16 0.91
CA ARG A 38 -16.86 -0.13 1.83
C ARG A 38 -15.54 -0.23 1.08
N TRP A 39 -14.45 -0.02 1.79
CA TRP A 39 -13.11 -0.34 1.30
C TRP A 39 -12.71 -1.72 1.82
N ILE A 40 -12.15 -2.55 0.95
CA ILE A 40 -11.57 -3.84 1.29
C ILE A 40 -10.05 -3.64 1.28
N CYS A 41 -9.42 -4.04 2.38
CA CYS A 41 -7.97 -4.09 2.52
C CYS A 41 -7.53 -5.54 2.38
N THR A 42 -6.75 -5.85 1.36
CA THR A 42 -6.13 -7.17 1.16
C THR A 42 -4.66 -7.06 1.52
N VAL A 43 -4.17 -8.01 2.34
CA VAL A 43 -2.76 -8.12 2.72
C VAL A 43 -2.22 -9.41 2.09
N GLU A 44 -1.22 -9.28 1.21
CA GLU A 44 -0.57 -10.38 0.49
C GLU A 44 0.90 -10.53 0.89
#